data_AF-A0A9P0QTS8-F1
#
_entry.id   AF-A0A9P0QTS8-F1
#
_cell.length_a   1.000
_cell.length_b   1.000
_cell.length_c   1.000
_cell.angle_alpha   90.00
_cell.angle_beta   90.00
_cell.angle_gamma   90.00
#
_symmetry.space_group_name_H-M   'P 1'
#
loop_
_entity.id
_entity.type
_entity.pdbx_description
1 polymer ?
#
loop_
_entity_poly.entity_id
_entity_poly.type
_entity_poly.pdbx_seq_one_letter_code
_entity_poly.pdbx_strand_id
1 'polypeptide(L)'
;MLVDIKLNDRIVEHKMLRIKYNLEEGFFRLRSLIVKKLRWTDPELIKEFCIGYFDVYLDLISIRDGEDLFQCNDHRLNYHMVKYIRLFVYRKGDTSKVIEEHRIEHTERKRALAEVKQARTPRGKN
;
A
#
# COMPACT_ATOMS: atom_id res chain seq x y z
N MET A 1 -4.58 11.86 -15.59
CA MET A 1 -3.55 10.78 -15.59
C MET A 1 -4.09 9.50 -14.95
N LEU A 2 -4.23 8.40 -15.72
CA LEU A 2 -4.74 7.12 -15.22
C LEU A 2 -3.62 6.24 -14.62
N VAL A 3 -3.83 5.72 -13.40
CA VAL A 3 -2.85 4.88 -12.68
C VAL A 3 -3.51 3.63 -12.09
N ASP A 4 -2.74 2.56 -11.98
CA ASP A 4 -3.12 1.38 -11.20
C ASP A 4 -2.78 1.61 -9.72
N ILE A 5 -3.73 1.35 -8.83
CA ILE A 5 -3.59 1.41 -7.38
C ILE A 5 -3.82 0.02 -6.82
N LYS A 6 -2.88 -0.43 -5.99
CA LYS A 6 -2.99 -1.64 -5.16
C LYS A 6 -3.21 -1.23 -3.72
N LEU A 7 -4.44 -1.38 -3.26
CA LEU A 7 -4.89 -0.97 -1.95
C LEU A 7 -4.85 -2.15 -0.97
N ASN A 8 -4.39 -1.90 0.24
CA ASN A 8 -4.30 -2.87 1.32
C ASN A 8 -5.13 -2.36 2.52
N ASP A 9 -6.27 -2.98 2.76
CA ASP A 9 -7.16 -2.65 3.87
C ASP A 9 -6.66 -3.25 5.18
N ARG A 10 -6.07 -2.45 6.06
CA ARG A 10 -5.58 -2.89 7.37
C ARG A 10 -6.62 -2.76 8.49
N ILE A 11 -7.88 -2.48 8.18
CA ILE A 11 -8.88 -2.20 9.20
C ILE A 11 -9.78 -3.40 9.52
N VAL A 12 -10.38 -4.05 8.51
CA VAL A 12 -11.41 -5.08 8.76
C VAL A 12 -10.94 -6.48 8.38
N GLU A 13 -10.32 -6.67 7.21
CA GLU A 13 -10.08 -8.03 6.68
C GLU A 13 -8.72 -8.23 5.98
N HIS A 14 -7.76 -7.30 6.07
CA HIS A 14 -6.48 -7.40 5.33
C HIS A 14 -6.70 -7.59 3.81
N LYS A 15 -7.79 -7.04 3.28
CA LYS A 15 -8.20 -7.22 1.88
C LYS A 15 -7.31 -6.41 0.94
N MET A 16 -6.93 -7.05 -0.16
CA MET A 16 -6.14 -6.44 -1.22
C MET A 16 -7.00 -6.14 -2.44
N LEU A 17 -7.08 -4.87 -2.84
CA LEU A 17 -7.88 -4.43 -3.98
C LEU A 17 -6.98 -3.81 -5.06
N ARG A 18 -7.36 -4.01 -6.32
CA ARG A 18 -6.78 -3.29 -7.46
C ARG A 18 -7.79 -2.32 -8.02
N ILE A 19 -7.41 -1.07 -8.18
CA ILE A 19 -8.26 0.03 -8.60
C ILE A 19 -7.52 0.78 -9.71
N LYS A 20 -8.14 0.97 -10.87
CA LYS A 20 -7.68 1.98 -11.84
C LYS A 20 -8.28 3.33 -11.46
N TYR A 21 -7.46 4.35 -11.36
CA TYR A 21 -7.87 5.66 -10.86
C TYR A 21 -7.26 6.80 -11.66
N ASN A 22 -8.05 7.83 -11.98
CA ASN A 22 -7.53 9.05 -12.58
C ASN A 22 -7.14 10.03 -11.47
N LEU A 23 -5.84 10.34 -11.32
CA LEU A 23 -5.37 11.23 -10.26
C LEU A 23 -5.99 12.64 -10.31
N GLU A 24 -6.41 13.08 -11.49
CA GLU A 24 -7.06 14.38 -11.69
C GLU A 24 -8.46 14.46 -11.04
N GLU A 25 -9.09 13.33 -10.73
CA GLU A 25 -10.34 13.32 -9.96
C GLU A 25 -10.12 13.75 -8.49
N GLY A 26 -8.87 13.80 -8.03
CA GLY A 26 -8.46 14.34 -6.75
C GLY A 26 -8.61 13.37 -5.57
N PHE A 27 -8.12 13.76 -4.41
CA PHE A 27 -8.04 12.88 -3.25
C PHE A 27 -9.40 12.49 -2.65
N PHE A 28 -10.35 13.43 -2.58
CA PHE A 28 -11.68 13.16 -2.01
C PHE A 28 -12.49 12.12 -2.81
N ARG A 29 -12.34 12.14 -4.15
CA ARG A 29 -12.93 11.12 -5.02
C ARG A 29 -12.30 9.74 -4.78
N LEU A 30 -10.98 9.69 -4.57
CA LEU A 30 -10.28 8.45 -4.22
C LEU A 30 -10.79 7.89 -2.88
N ARG A 31 -10.90 8.73 -1.83
CA ARG A 31 -11.47 8.31 -0.53
C ARG A 31 -12.87 7.71 -0.70
N SER A 32 -13.73 8.39 -1.46
CA SER A 32 -15.11 7.94 -1.71
C SER A 32 -15.15 6.60 -2.46
N LEU A 33 -14.26 6.43 -3.44
CA LEU A 33 -14.13 5.20 -4.21
C LEU A 33 -13.67 4.03 -3.32
N ILE A 34 -12.73 4.27 -2.41
CA ILE A 34 -12.22 3.27 -1.45
C ILE A 34 -13.35 2.78 -0.55
N VAL A 35 -14.11 3.69 0.08
CA VAL A 35 -15.28 3.37 0.91
C VAL A 35 -16.27 2.50 0.14
N LYS A 36 -16.60 2.87 -1.10
CA LYS A 36 -17.50 2.10 -1.97
C LYS A 36 -16.95 0.71 -2.31
N LYS A 37 -15.65 0.61 -2.63
CA LYS A 37 -15.01 -0.66 -3.02
C LYS A 37 -14.86 -1.62 -1.85
N LEU A 38 -14.59 -1.11 -0.65
CA LEU A 38 -14.54 -1.90 0.58
C LEU A 38 -15.93 -2.15 1.19
N ARG A 39 -16.99 -1.57 0.60
CA ARG A 39 -18.38 -1.70 1.05
C ARG A 39 -18.55 -1.32 2.53
N TRP A 40 -17.79 -0.33 2.98
CA TRP A 40 -17.92 0.16 4.34
C TRP A 40 -19.25 0.90 4.52
N THR A 41 -19.98 0.51 5.55
CA THR A 41 -21.25 1.11 5.95
C THR A 41 -21.16 1.85 7.28
N ASP A 42 -20.12 1.58 8.07
CA ASP A 42 -19.87 2.23 9.36
C ASP A 42 -19.42 3.70 9.16
N PRO A 43 -20.23 4.69 9.58
CA PRO A 43 -19.90 6.10 9.42
C PRO A 43 -18.68 6.54 10.23
N GLU A 44 -18.42 5.92 11.39
CA GLU A 44 -17.29 6.29 12.24
C GLU A 44 -15.99 5.82 11.60
N LEU A 45 -15.97 4.60 11.05
CA LEU A 45 -14.87 4.10 10.23
C LEU A 45 -14.59 5.01 9.03
N ILE A 46 -15.63 5.46 8.32
CA ILE A 46 -15.51 6.33 7.13
C ILE A 46 -14.91 7.70 7.49
N LYS A 47 -15.19 8.23 8.68
CA LYS A 47 -14.62 9.48 9.16
C LYS A 47 -13.16 9.33 9.58
N GLU A 48 -12.81 8.21 10.19
CA GLU A 48 -11.54 8.06 10.89
C GLU A 48 -10.45 7.35 10.10
N PHE A 49 -10.75 6.79 8.92
CA PHE A 49 -9.71 6.12 8.15
C PHE A 49 -8.71 7.10 7.51
N CYS A 50 -7.46 6.66 7.49
CA CYS A 50 -6.34 7.28 6.81
C CYS A 50 -5.93 6.45 5.60
N ILE A 51 -5.28 7.10 4.64
CA ILE A 51 -4.64 6.46 3.48
C ILE A 51 -3.18 6.85 3.52
N GLY A 52 -2.28 5.91 3.31
CA GLY A 52 -0.86 6.17 3.24
C GLY A 52 -0.13 5.23 2.29
N TYR A 53 1.13 5.54 2.04
CA TYR A 53 2.05 4.70 1.28
C TYR A 53 3.36 4.56 2.05
N PHE A 54 4.09 3.47 1.81
CA PHE A 54 5.44 3.34 2.34
C PHE A 54 6.42 3.95 1.34
N ASP A 55 7.30 4.80 1.85
CA ASP A 55 8.42 5.30 1.09
C ASP A 55 9.55 4.24 0.99
N VAL A 56 10.70 4.64 0.46
CA VAL A 56 11.87 3.74 0.36
C VAL A 56 12.56 3.43 1.68
N TYR A 57 12.33 4.25 2.70
CA TYR A 57 12.87 4.04 4.05
C TYR A 57 11.93 3.18 4.92
N LEU A 58 10.82 2.69 4.34
CA LEU A 58 9.77 1.94 5.04
C LEU A 58 9.06 2.79 6.10
N ASP A 59 8.99 4.10 5.87
CA ASP A 59 8.17 5.01 6.65
C ASP A 59 6.79 5.17 6.01
N LEU A 60 5.75 5.20 6.85
CA LEU A 60 4.37 5.34 6.40
C LEU A 60 4.01 6.82 6.23
N ILE A 61 3.94 7.26 4.98
CA ILE A 61 3.58 8.63 4.60
C ILE A 61 2.06 8.71 4.40
N SER A 62 1.40 9.58 5.16
CA SER A 62 -0.04 9.83 5.06
C SER A 62 -0.37 10.71 3.87
N ILE A 63 -1.40 10.35 3.09
CA ILE A 63 -1.94 11.18 2.01
C ILE A 63 -3.13 11.96 2.55
N ARG A 64 -3.04 13.28 2.54
CA ARG A 64 -4.05 14.17 3.12
C ARG A 64 -4.83 14.94 2.07
N ASP A 65 -4.25 15.13 0.89
CA ASP A 65 -4.83 15.91 -0.19
C ASP A 65 -4.38 15.39 -1.57
N GLY A 66 -4.74 16.14 -2.62
CA GLY A 66 -4.36 15.81 -3.99
C GLY A 66 -2.86 15.94 -4.24
N GLU A 67 -2.18 16.89 -3.61
CA GLU A 67 -0.75 17.10 -3.82
C GLU A 67 0.05 15.91 -3.29
N ASP A 68 -0.25 15.46 -2.06
CA ASP A 68 0.33 14.25 -1.47
C ASP A 68 0.11 13.02 -2.38
N LEU A 69 -1.05 12.96 -3.06
CA LEU A 69 -1.38 11.86 -3.99
C LEU A 69 -0.55 11.91 -5.27
N PHE A 70 -0.26 13.10 -5.81
CA PHE A 70 0.64 13.27 -6.94
C PHE A 70 2.09 12.94 -6.54
N GLN A 71 2.55 13.42 -5.38
CA GLN A 71 3.87 13.07 -4.84
C GLN A 71 4.04 11.56 -4.66
N CYS A 72 3.00 10.86 -4.19
CA CYS A 72 2.98 9.39 -4.10
C CYS A 72 3.18 8.71 -5.47
N ASN A 73 2.55 9.25 -6.53
CA ASN A 73 2.77 8.74 -7.89
C ASN A 73 4.16 9.06 -8.42
N ASP A 74 4.70 10.24 -8.15
CA ASP A 74 6.04 10.62 -8.58
C ASP A 74 7.09 9.75 -7.89
N HIS A 75 6.92 9.50 -6.59
CA HIS A 75 7.70 8.52 -5.85
C HIS A 75 7.64 7.14 -6.55
N ARG A 76 6.44 6.65 -6.91
CA ARG A 76 6.30 5.39 -7.67
C ARG A 76 7.08 5.41 -8.99
N LEU A 77 7.02 6.50 -9.74
CA LEU A 77 7.69 6.65 -11.05
C LEU A 77 9.22 6.63 -10.92
N ASN A 78 9.76 7.33 -9.92
CA ASN A 78 11.21 7.46 -9.71
C ASN A 78 11.88 6.15 -9.28
N TYR A 79 11.15 5.22 -8.65
CA TYR A 79 11.71 3.95 -8.16
C TYR A 79 11.55 2.74 -9.11
N HIS A 80 11.37 2.98 -10.42
CA HIS A 80 11.50 2.08 -11.61
C HIS A 80 11.03 0.60 -11.56
N MET A 81 10.45 0.09 -10.48
CA MET A 81 10.08 -1.32 -10.31
C MET A 81 8.61 -1.53 -9.92
N VAL A 82 7.82 -0.48 -9.74
CA VAL A 82 6.43 -0.60 -9.28
C VAL A 82 5.43 -0.11 -10.33
N LYS A 83 4.72 -1.06 -10.95
CA LYS A 83 3.68 -0.80 -11.97
C LYS A 83 2.40 -0.15 -11.42
N TYR A 84 2.29 -0.02 -10.09
CA TYR A 84 1.10 0.46 -9.41
C TYR A 84 1.48 1.26 -8.16
N ILE A 85 0.61 2.17 -7.72
CA ILE A 85 0.75 2.84 -6.42
C ILE A 85 0.29 1.84 -5.36
N ARG A 86 1.10 1.58 -4.33
CA ARG A 86 0.70 0.73 -3.21
C ARG A 86 0.18 1.61 -2.06
N LEU A 87 -1.12 1.54 -1.79
CA LEU A 87 -1.76 2.28 -0.72
C LEU A 87 -2.17 1.36 0.42
N PHE A 88 -2.14 1.90 1.63
CA PHE A 88 -2.55 1.27 2.87
C PHE A 88 -3.66 2.10 3.48
N VAL A 89 -4.74 1.42 3.86
CA VAL A 89 -5.88 2.03 4.52
C VAL A 89 -5.89 1.55 5.96
N TYR A 90 -5.92 2.48 6.91
CA TYR A 90 -5.76 2.18 8.33
C TYR A 90 -6.57 3.16 9.19
N ARG A 91 -6.86 2.81 10.45
CA ARG A 91 -7.54 3.76 11.35
C ARG A 91 -6.55 4.81 11.83
N LYS A 92 -7.03 6.03 12.04
CA LYS A 92 -6.27 7.06 12.74
C LYS A 92 -5.84 6.52 14.11
N GLY A 93 -4.53 6.56 14.40
CA GLY A 93 -3.95 6.00 15.62
C GLY A 93 -3.23 4.66 15.43
N ASP A 94 -3.51 3.92 14.34
CA ASP A 94 -2.89 2.61 14.08
C ASP A 94 -1.55 2.69 13.33
N THR A 95 -1.00 3.90 13.12
CA THR A 95 0.20 4.13 12.30
C THR A 95 1.36 3.20 12.68
N SER A 96 1.69 3.11 13.98
CA SER A 96 2.81 2.28 14.47
C SER A 96 2.58 0.79 14.20
N LYS A 97 1.35 0.31 14.41
CA LYS A 97 0.96 -1.08 14.14
C LYS A 97 1.10 -1.42 12.66
N VAL A 98 0.66 -0.52 11.77
CA VAL A 98 0.77 -0.72 10.30
C VAL A 98 2.23 -0.77 9.86
N ILE A 99 3.08 0.09 10.43
CA ILE A 99 4.54 0.09 10.17
C ILE A 99 5.15 -1.24 10.63
N GLU A 100 4.83 -1.70 11.83
CA GLU A 100 5.34 -2.95 12.39
C GLU A 100 4.93 -4.17 11.55
N GLU A 101 3.63 -4.31 11.25
CA GLU A 101 3.13 -5.37 10.37
C GLU A 101 3.83 -5.35 9.01
N HIS A 102 4.04 -4.16 8.43
CA HIS A 102 4.69 -4.05 7.14
C HIS A 102 6.17 -4.44 7.20
N ARG A 103 6.88 -4.09 8.27
CA ARG A 103 8.29 -4.49 8.49
C ARG A 103 8.42 -6.00 8.67
N ILE A 104 7.48 -6.65 9.36
CA ILE A 104 7.43 -8.10 9.51
C ILE A 104 7.23 -8.75 8.14
N GLU A 105 6.18 -8.37 7.40
CA GLU A 105 5.91 -8.88 6.05
C GLU A 105 7.11 -8.73 5.10
N HIS A 106 7.80 -7.59 5.18
CA HIS A 106 8.96 -7.31 4.35
C HIS A 106 10.16 -8.21 4.73
N THR A 107 10.40 -8.40 6.04
CA THR A 107 11.45 -9.29 6.55
C THR A 107 11.20 -10.75 6.20
N GLU A 108 9.97 -11.23 6.41
CA GLU A 108 9.55 -12.59 6.06
C GLU A 108 9.71 -12.86 4.57
N ARG A 109 9.30 -11.91 3.73
CA ARG A 109 9.46 -12.02 2.28
C ARG A 109 10.93 -12.07 1.85
N LYS A 110 11.80 -11.27 2.49
CA LYS A 110 13.25 -11.32 2.23
C LYS A 110 13.85 -12.67 2.65
N ARG A 111 13.44 -13.22 3.79
CA ARG A 111 13.87 -14.55 4.26
C ARG A 111 13.44 -15.65 3.28
N ALA A 112 12.16 -15.69 2.90
CA ALA A 112 11.64 -16.68 1.95
C ALA A 112 12.36 -16.60 0.58
N LEU A 113 12.69 -15.41 0.09
CA LEU A 113 13.46 -15.24 -1.16
C LEU A 113 14.91 -15.74 -1.03
N ALA A 114 15.53 -15.62 0.14
CA ALA A 114 16.87 -16.15 0.39
C ALA A 114 16.86 -17.68 0.46
N GLU A 115 15.87 -18.29 1.12
CA GLU A 115 15.68 -19.74 1.21
C GLU A 115 15.47 -20.38 -0.18
N VAL A 116 14.64 -19.77 -1.03
CA VAL A 116 14.43 -20.24 -2.41
C VAL A 116 15.71 -20.16 -3.25
N LYS A 117 16.56 -19.16 -3.02
CA LYS A 117 17.86 -19.06 -3.72
C LYS A 117 18.84 -20.15 -3.25
N GLN A 118 18.88 -20.46 -1.96
CA GLN A 118 19.75 -21.52 -1.42
C GLN A 118 19.27 -22.93 -1.81
N ALA A 119 17.97 -23.14 -1.98
CA ALA A 119 17.43 -24.41 -2.46
C ALA A 119 17.69 -24.67 -3.95
N ARG A 120 18.04 -23.63 -4.73
CA ARG A 120 18.30 -23.71 -6.19
C ARG A 120 19.78 -23.75 -6.57
N THR A 121 20.71 -23.74 -5.62
CA THR A 121 22.10 -24.12 -5.91
C THR A 121 22.16 -25.65 -6.09
N PRO A 122 22.46 -26.17 -7.29
CA PRO A 122 22.59 -27.61 -7.49
C PRO A 122 23.78 -28.10 -6.65
N ARG A 123 23.49 -28.96 -5.68
CA ARG A 123 24.51 -29.80 -5.03
C ARG A 123 25.05 -30.76 -6.08
N GLY A 124 26.35 -30.67 -6.35
CA GLY A 124 27.14 -31.74 -6.96
C GLY A 124 27.37 -31.63 -8.47
N LYS A 125 28.53 -31.10 -8.83
CA LYS A 125 29.44 -31.79 -9.74
C LYS A 125 30.76 -31.92 -9.01
N ASN A 126 30.90 -33.03 -8.28
CA ASN A 126 32.22 -33.64 -8.10
C ASN A 126 32.59 -34.34 -9.41
#